data_AF-A0A822CG56-F1
#
_entry.id   AF-A0A822CG56-F1
#
_cell.length_a   1.000
_cell.length_b   1.000
_cell.length_c   1.000
_cell.angle_alpha   90.00
_cell.angle_beta   90.00
_cell.angle_gamma   90.00
#
_symmetry.space_group_name_H-M   'P 1'
#
loop_
_entity.id
_entity.type
_entity.pdbx_description
1 polymer ?
#
loop_
_entity_poly.entity_id
_entity_poly.type
_entity_poly.pdbx_seq_one_letter_code
_entity_poly.pdbx_strand_id
1 'polypeptide(L)'
;MYFVGRTVWTKLIRNKTAVQYLFDAEAYDFNYQYFNRLPQPIKLFPGDELATRCIYNTMNKNTITLGGERTKDEMCLHVMMYYPRMNNMYGCMNINNPETWNSMMNTSSTPVDYSKFVEWLLNLTWTPERAVQWQEFYNTASRVLIYGASPNIQFNNMSSLPKYKDLKPVPCTKDQNVDQTTTMPVPTTSSQSTTTNKAISYTSPIRQGILVFVNLISIVMTVIFI
;
A
#
# COMPACT_ATOMS: atom_id res chain seq x y z
N MET A 1 -4.96 -3.48 -3.14
CA MET A 1 -5.06 -4.49 -2.07
C MET A 1 -6.16 -5.47 -2.46
N TYR A 2 -6.33 -6.59 -1.77
CA TYR A 2 -7.43 -7.54 -1.99
C TYR A 2 -8.50 -7.38 -0.87
N PHE A 3 -9.23 -8.45 -0.56
CA PHE A 3 -10.48 -8.44 0.21
C PHE A 3 -10.35 -8.05 1.69
N VAL A 4 -9.19 -8.23 2.31
CA VAL A 4 -9.00 -7.87 3.73
C VAL A 4 -8.41 -6.46 3.88
N GLY A 5 -8.09 -5.76 2.78
CA GLY A 5 -7.68 -4.36 2.83
C GLY A 5 -8.78 -3.42 3.32
N ARG A 6 -8.42 -2.45 4.18
CA ARG A 6 -9.36 -1.47 4.75
C ARG A 6 -8.92 -0.04 4.59
N THR A 7 -7.61 0.20 4.63
CA THR A 7 -7.08 1.55 4.51
C THR A 7 -5.76 1.51 3.78
N VAL A 8 -5.54 2.50 2.91
CA VAL A 8 -4.24 2.68 2.26
C VAL A 8 -3.95 4.15 2.11
N TRP A 9 -2.72 4.52 2.41
CA TRP A 9 -2.22 5.86 2.14
C TRP A 9 -0.78 5.83 1.69
N THR A 10 -0.38 6.87 0.96
CA THR A 10 1.01 7.13 0.61
C THR A 10 1.36 8.55 0.97
N LYS A 11 2.45 8.72 1.74
CA LYS A 11 2.98 10.02 2.13
C LYS A 11 4.24 10.34 1.33
N LEU A 12 4.36 11.59 0.92
CA LEU A 12 5.63 12.17 0.47
C LEU A 12 6.42 12.61 1.69
N ILE A 13 7.64 12.08 1.83
CA ILE A 13 8.58 12.42 2.88
C ILE A 13 9.73 13.22 2.28
N ARG A 14 10.03 14.39 2.85
CA ARG A 14 11.17 15.23 2.48
C ARG A 14 11.94 15.58 3.72
N ASN A 15 13.26 15.39 3.71
CA ASN A 15 14.12 15.65 4.87
C ASN A 15 13.58 15.00 6.16
N LYS A 16 13.20 13.71 6.09
CA LYS A 16 12.63 12.91 7.19
C LYS A 16 11.35 13.48 7.81
N THR A 17 10.63 14.33 7.10
CA THR A 17 9.31 14.85 7.53
C THR A 17 8.27 14.58 6.45
N ALA A 18 7.12 14.06 6.85
CA ALA A 18 5.98 13.91 5.96
C ALA A 18 5.45 15.30 5.57
N VAL A 19 5.34 15.55 4.26
CA VAL A 19 4.94 16.84 3.71
C VAL A 19 3.46 16.85 3.35
N GLN A 20 2.96 15.76 2.75
CA GLN A 20 1.57 15.62 2.34
C GLN A 20 1.25 14.16 1.95
N TYR A 21 -0.04 13.86 1.84
CA TYR A 21 -0.54 12.64 1.21
C TYR A 21 -0.48 12.76 -0.32
N LEU A 22 0.04 11.71 -0.97
CA LEU A 22 -0.11 11.49 -2.41
C LEU A 22 -1.39 10.70 -2.72
N PHE A 23 -1.81 9.88 -1.77
CA PHE A 23 -3.04 9.13 -1.81
C PHE A 23 -3.46 8.84 -0.37
N ASP A 24 -4.75 8.95 -0.08
CA ASP A 24 -5.32 8.65 1.22
C ASP A 24 -6.73 8.10 1.02
N ALA A 25 -6.92 6.83 1.39
CA ALA A 25 -8.20 6.15 1.33
C ALA A 25 -8.42 5.45 2.67
N GLU A 26 -9.03 6.18 3.61
CA GLU A 26 -9.37 5.69 4.95
C GLU A 26 -10.33 4.49 4.91
N ALA A 27 -11.33 4.55 4.03
CA ALA A 27 -12.30 3.49 3.77
C ALA A 27 -12.08 2.86 2.39
N TYR A 28 -10.97 2.15 2.23
CA TYR A 28 -10.64 1.44 1.00
C TYR A 28 -11.59 0.25 0.76
N ASP A 29 -12.08 0.12 -0.48
CA ASP A 29 -12.85 -1.03 -0.96
C ASP A 29 -12.18 -1.62 -2.21
N PHE A 30 -11.93 -2.93 -2.18
CA PHE A 30 -11.39 -3.69 -3.31
C PHE A 30 -12.21 -3.53 -4.60
N ASN A 31 -13.53 -3.36 -4.50
CA ASN A 31 -14.39 -3.21 -5.67
C ASN A 31 -14.27 -1.82 -6.34
N TYR A 32 -13.65 -0.86 -5.66
CA TYR A 32 -13.51 0.52 -6.12
C TYR A 32 -12.04 0.90 -6.31
N GLN A 33 -11.44 0.38 -7.38
CA GLN A 33 -10.06 0.68 -7.76
C GLN A 33 -10.02 1.52 -9.02
N TYR A 34 -9.69 2.81 -8.87
CA TYR A 34 -9.58 3.74 -10.00
C TYR A 34 -8.43 4.73 -9.77
N PHE A 35 -8.00 5.36 -10.86
CA PHE A 35 -6.98 6.40 -10.79
C PHE A 35 -7.59 7.68 -10.18
N ASN A 36 -7.08 8.04 -9.01
CA ASN A 36 -7.41 9.32 -8.39
C ASN A 36 -6.50 10.40 -8.94
N ARG A 37 -7.09 11.43 -9.54
CA ARG A 37 -6.34 12.60 -9.99
C ARG A 37 -6.07 13.50 -8.78
N LEU A 38 -4.79 13.79 -8.54
CA LEU A 38 -4.40 14.79 -7.55
C LEU A 38 -5.02 16.15 -7.91
N PRO A 39 -5.57 16.91 -6.94
CA PRO A 39 -6.10 18.25 -7.18
C PRO A 39 -5.06 19.19 -7.80
N GLN A 40 -3.80 19.04 -7.39
CA GLN A 40 -2.66 19.74 -7.95
C GLN A 40 -1.52 18.76 -8.23
N PRO A 41 -0.82 18.86 -9.37
CA PRO A 41 0.35 18.04 -9.64
C PRO A 41 1.42 18.23 -8.56
N ILE A 42 2.01 17.12 -8.11
CA ILE A 42 3.03 17.12 -7.07
C ILE A 42 4.38 16.83 -7.71
N LYS A 43 5.36 17.70 -7.46
CA LYS A 43 6.73 17.50 -7.94
C LYS A 43 7.55 16.73 -6.91
N LEU A 44 8.05 15.58 -7.34
CA LEU A 44 9.02 14.78 -6.61
C LEU A 44 10.45 15.21 -6.99
N PHE A 45 11.33 15.26 -6.01
CA PHE A 45 12.75 15.59 -6.19
C PHE A 45 13.64 14.43 -5.74
N PRO A 46 14.87 14.32 -6.29
CA PRO A 46 15.86 13.39 -5.76
C PRO A 46 16.05 13.58 -4.25
N GLY A 47 16.04 12.48 -3.49
CA GLY A 47 16.10 12.49 -2.03
C GLY A 47 14.74 12.50 -1.32
N ASP A 48 13.64 12.70 -2.05
CA ASP A 48 12.31 12.42 -1.52
C ASP A 48 12.10 10.91 -1.30
N GLU A 49 11.40 10.56 -0.23
CA GLU A 49 11.01 9.18 0.07
C GLU A 49 9.48 9.06 0.01
N LEU A 50 8.97 7.92 -0.46
CA LEU A 50 7.53 7.65 -0.47
C LEU A 50 7.21 6.54 0.52
N ALA A 51 6.36 6.84 1.50
CA ALA A 51 5.94 5.91 2.53
C ALA A 51 4.51 5.45 2.25
N THR A 52 4.34 4.23 1.73
CA THR A 52 3.03 3.59 1.53
C THR A 52 2.71 2.73 2.74
N ARG A 53 1.51 2.87 3.30
CA ARG A 53 1.01 2.03 4.39
C ARG A 53 -0.36 1.49 4.04
N CYS A 54 -0.56 0.23 4.39
CA CYS A 54 -1.78 -0.51 4.18
C CYS A 54 -2.24 -1.07 5.53
N ILE A 55 -3.54 -0.98 5.82
CA ILE A 55 -4.18 -1.58 6.99
C ILE A 55 -5.16 -2.64 6.49
N TYR A 56 -5.10 -3.79 7.13
CA TYR A 56 -5.91 -4.95 6.81
C TYR A 56 -6.84 -5.29 7.97
N ASN A 57 -7.92 -6.02 7.71
CA ASN A 57 -8.79 -6.60 8.72
C ASN A 57 -9.00 -8.07 8.39
N THR A 58 -8.37 -8.94 9.18
CA THR A 58 -8.42 -10.39 9.06
C THR A 58 -9.34 -11.04 10.10
N MET A 59 -10.22 -10.28 10.76
CA MET A 59 -11.10 -10.81 11.82
C MET A 59 -12.07 -11.88 11.31
N ASN A 60 -12.35 -11.88 10.01
CA ASN A 60 -13.18 -12.89 9.34
C ASN A 60 -12.38 -14.06 8.75
N LYS A 61 -11.08 -14.19 9.08
CA LYS A 61 -10.20 -15.26 8.59
C LYS A 61 -9.77 -16.16 9.74
N ASN A 62 -9.81 -17.46 9.49
CA ASN A 62 -9.35 -18.48 10.44
C ASN A 62 -7.88 -18.88 10.23
N THR A 63 -7.27 -18.41 9.15
CA THR A 63 -5.89 -18.69 8.76
C THR A 63 -5.16 -17.40 8.43
N ILE A 64 -3.82 -17.43 8.48
CA ILE A 64 -3.02 -16.31 8.03
C ILE A 64 -3.30 -15.97 6.56
N THR A 65 -3.16 -14.70 6.23
CA THR A 65 -3.19 -14.19 4.86
C THR A 65 -1.77 -13.79 4.47
N LEU A 66 -1.25 -14.36 3.40
CA LEU A 66 0.11 -14.10 2.91
C LEU A 66 0.10 -13.02 1.84
N GLY A 67 1.25 -12.42 1.58
CA GLY A 67 1.42 -11.52 0.44
C GLY A 67 1.55 -12.30 -0.87
N GLY A 68 0.82 -11.92 -1.91
CA GLY A 68 0.84 -12.63 -3.19
C GLY A 68 -0.19 -12.14 -4.20
N GLU A 69 -0.24 -12.77 -5.37
CA GLU A 69 -1.14 -12.39 -6.48
C GLU A 69 -2.44 -13.18 -6.55
N ARG A 70 -2.63 -14.14 -5.64
CA ARG A 70 -3.86 -14.94 -5.61
C ARG A 70 -4.95 -14.17 -4.88
N THR A 71 -6.20 -14.48 -5.20
CA THR A 71 -7.38 -13.88 -4.54
C THR A 71 -7.44 -14.12 -3.03
N LYS A 72 -6.79 -15.17 -2.53
CA LYS A 72 -6.69 -15.49 -1.11
C LYS A 72 -5.50 -14.80 -0.40
N ASP A 73 -4.60 -14.24 -1.18
CA ASP A 73 -3.42 -13.51 -0.70
C ASP A 73 -3.75 -12.01 -0.62
N GLU A 74 -2.79 -11.22 -0.16
CA GLU A 74 -2.90 -9.76 -0.09
C GLU A 74 -1.78 -9.04 -0.81
N MET A 75 -2.04 -7.79 -1.18
CA MET A 75 -1.04 -6.90 -1.77
C MET A 75 -1.13 -5.50 -1.17
N CYS A 76 0.02 -4.85 -0.95
CA CYS A 76 0.07 -3.41 -0.65
C CYS A 76 0.68 -2.66 -1.83
N LEU A 77 -0.18 -2.11 -2.69
CA LEU A 77 0.23 -1.42 -3.92
C LEU A 77 -0.23 0.02 -3.94
N HIS A 78 0.60 0.89 -4.49
CA HIS A 78 0.18 2.20 -4.98
C HIS A 78 0.72 2.41 -6.40
N VAL A 79 -0.21 2.47 -7.37
CA VAL A 79 0.10 2.74 -8.76
C VAL A 79 0.00 4.25 -8.99
N MET A 80 1.11 4.89 -9.36
CA MET A 80 1.15 6.31 -9.63
C MET A 80 1.43 6.59 -11.11
N MET A 81 0.72 7.57 -11.65
CA MET A 81 0.98 8.14 -12.97
C MET A 81 1.86 9.36 -12.81
N TYR A 82 2.95 9.46 -13.58
CA TYR A 82 3.89 10.56 -13.46
C TYR A 82 4.45 11.02 -14.82
N TYR A 83 4.99 12.24 -14.83
CA TYR A 83 5.73 12.79 -15.96
C TYR A 83 6.84 13.75 -15.47
N PRO A 84 7.92 13.95 -16.25
CA PRO A 84 8.28 13.19 -17.45
C PRO A 84 8.65 11.73 -17.12
N ARG A 85 8.49 10.83 -18.09
CA ARG A 85 8.88 9.43 -17.93
C ARG A 85 10.36 9.32 -17.53
N MET A 86 10.64 8.54 -16.49
CA MET A 86 12.00 8.14 -16.13
C MET A 86 12.39 6.88 -16.89
N ASN A 87 13.59 6.84 -17.46
CA ASN A 87 14.01 5.73 -18.31
C ASN A 87 14.23 4.43 -17.54
N ASN A 88 14.70 4.51 -16.29
CA ASN A 88 15.12 3.36 -15.49
C ASN A 88 14.28 3.19 -14.22
N MET A 89 12.99 3.54 -14.24
CA MET A 89 12.13 3.44 -13.06
C MET A 89 10.73 2.97 -13.46
N TYR A 90 10.45 1.70 -13.19
CA TYR A 90 9.16 1.04 -13.44
C TYR A 90 8.46 0.65 -12.14
N GLY A 91 9.23 0.19 -11.16
CA GLY A 91 8.70 -0.18 -9.85
C GLY A 91 9.66 0.14 -8.71
N CYS A 92 9.10 0.18 -7.52
CA CYS A 92 9.83 0.27 -6.26
C CYS A 92 9.14 -0.61 -5.21
N MET A 93 9.92 -1.42 -4.51
CA MET A 93 9.41 -2.38 -3.54
C MET A 93 10.29 -2.43 -2.31
N ASN A 94 9.66 -2.58 -1.14
CA ASN A 94 10.36 -2.79 0.12
C ASN A 94 9.97 -4.15 0.68
N ILE A 95 10.98 -4.99 0.91
CA ILE A 95 10.81 -6.32 1.50
C ILE A 95 11.74 -6.47 2.71
N ASN A 96 11.42 -7.31 3.69
CA ASN A 96 12.41 -7.69 4.70
C ASN A 96 13.56 -8.46 4.04
N ASN A 97 14.77 -8.26 4.56
CA ASN A 97 15.88 -9.13 4.23
C ASN A 97 15.53 -10.56 4.72
N PRO A 98 15.52 -11.58 3.84
CA PRO A 98 15.21 -12.96 4.22
C PRO A 98 16.06 -13.50 5.38
N GLU A 99 17.29 -13.03 5.54
CA GLU A 99 18.18 -13.40 6.64
C GLU A 99 17.59 -13.05 8.01
N THR A 100 16.72 -12.03 8.08
CA THR A 100 16.05 -11.64 9.33
C THR A 100 15.01 -12.65 9.78
N TRP A 101 14.50 -13.52 8.90
CA TRP A 101 13.53 -14.54 9.31
C TRP A 101 14.17 -15.61 10.21
N ASN A 102 15.48 -15.81 10.11
CA ASN A 102 16.20 -16.77 10.95
C ASN A 102 16.09 -16.47 12.44
N SER A 103 16.11 -15.19 12.82
CA SER A 103 15.93 -14.80 14.22
C SER A 103 14.51 -15.11 14.73
N MET A 104 13.51 -14.95 13.87
CA MET A 104 12.12 -15.25 14.20
C MET A 104 11.82 -16.75 14.26
N MET A 105 12.39 -17.53 13.34
CA MET A 105 12.25 -18.98 13.32
C MET A 105 13.14 -19.70 14.32
N ASN A 106 14.04 -18.97 14.99
CA ASN A 106 15.09 -19.53 15.86
C ASN A 106 15.91 -20.63 15.15
N THR A 107 16.30 -20.37 13.89
CA THR A 107 17.07 -21.33 13.07
C THR A 107 18.38 -20.71 12.60
N SER A 108 19.45 -21.50 12.67
CA SER A 108 20.80 -21.08 12.27
C SER A 108 21.13 -21.37 10.79
N SER A 109 20.15 -21.79 9.99
CA SER A 109 20.37 -22.20 8.59
C SER A 109 20.22 -21.01 7.61
N THR A 110 21.22 -20.80 6.76
CA THR A 110 21.17 -19.86 5.61
C THR A 110 20.77 -20.59 4.32
N PRO A 111 20.26 -19.90 3.28
CA PRO A 111 19.22 -18.87 3.29
C PRO A 111 17.83 -19.51 3.44
N VAL A 112 16.91 -18.79 4.05
CA VAL A 112 15.52 -19.24 4.20
C VAL A 112 14.87 -19.33 2.82
N ASP A 113 14.65 -20.56 2.36
CA ASP A 113 13.72 -20.83 1.27
C ASP A 113 12.36 -20.25 1.67
N TYR A 114 11.84 -19.32 0.87
CA TYR A 114 10.55 -18.70 1.09
C TYR A 114 9.43 -19.73 1.29
N SER A 115 9.52 -20.88 0.60
CA SER A 115 8.56 -21.98 0.74
C SER A 115 8.59 -22.56 2.15
N LYS A 116 9.79 -22.82 2.70
CA LYS A 116 9.97 -23.32 4.07
C LYS A 116 9.52 -22.30 5.11
N PHE A 117 9.77 -21.01 4.87
CA PHE A 117 9.26 -19.94 5.72
C PHE A 117 7.73 -19.93 5.77
N VAL A 118 7.09 -20.04 4.60
CA VAL A 118 5.64 -20.08 4.49
C VAL A 118 5.06 -21.33 5.18
N GLU A 119 5.67 -22.50 4.97
CA GLU A 119 5.27 -23.73 5.68
C GLU A 119 5.37 -23.59 7.20
N TRP A 120 6.47 -23.01 7.69
CA TRP A 120 6.65 -22.74 9.10
C TRP A 120 5.59 -21.77 9.62
N LEU A 121 5.35 -20.65 8.93
CA LEU A 121 4.30 -19.68 9.28
C LEU A 121 2.90 -20.30 9.37
N LEU A 122 2.58 -21.20 8.44
CA LEU A 122 1.27 -21.88 8.39
C LEU A 122 1.07 -22.84 9.57
N ASN A 123 2.15 -23.38 10.13
CA ASN A 123 2.11 -24.28 11.28
C ASN A 123 2.16 -23.57 12.64
N LEU A 124 2.31 -22.23 12.66
CA LEU A 124 2.32 -21.46 13.91
C LEU A 124 0.93 -21.29 14.50
N THR A 125 0.83 -21.43 15.83
CA THR A 125 -0.34 -21.01 16.60
C THR A 125 -0.36 -19.50 16.79
N TRP A 126 -1.34 -18.79 16.25
CA TRP A 126 -1.40 -17.33 16.38
C TRP A 126 -2.04 -16.93 17.72
N THR A 127 -1.28 -16.22 18.55
CA THR A 127 -1.76 -15.57 19.79
C THR A 127 -1.62 -14.06 19.67
N PRO A 128 -2.35 -13.26 20.48
CA PRO A 128 -2.21 -11.81 20.50
C PRO A 128 -0.76 -11.35 20.75
N GLU A 129 -0.07 -12.00 21.67
CA GLU A 129 1.33 -11.67 22.02
C GLU A 129 2.26 -11.91 20.84
N ARG A 130 2.07 -13.04 20.14
CA ARG A 130 2.84 -13.35 18.93
C ARG A 130 2.59 -12.33 17.83
N ALA A 131 1.35 -11.89 17.64
CA ALA A 131 1.04 -10.87 16.65
C ALA A 131 1.74 -9.53 16.96
N VAL A 132 1.83 -9.13 18.24
CA VAL A 132 2.63 -7.95 18.65
C VAL A 132 4.11 -8.16 18.36
N GLN A 133 4.67 -9.33 18.68
CA GLN A 133 6.08 -9.66 18.38
C GLN A 133 6.39 -9.54 16.87
N TRP A 134 5.48 -10.00 16.01
CA TRP A 134 5.62 -9.85 14.56
C TRP A 134 5.59 -8.40 14.11
N GLN A 135 4.71 -7.58 14.69
CA GLN A 135 4.66 -6.15 14.40
C GLN A 135 5.97 -5.46 14.80
N GLU A 136 6.51 -5.76 15.98
CA GLU A 136 7.80 -5.24 16.43
C GLU A 136 8.97 -5.68 15.54
N PHE A 137 8.97 -6.95 15.13
CA PHE A 137 9.93 -7.46 14.17
C PHE A 137 9.86 -6.71 12.85
N TYR A 138 8.69 -6.53 12.26
CA TYR A 138 8.59 -5.78 11.01
C TYR A 138 9.04 -4.32 11.19
N ASN A 139 8.78 -3.69 12.33
CA ASN A 139 9.25 -2.32 12.59
C ASN A 139 10.78 -2.20 12.72
N THR A 140 11.48 -3.29 13.06
CA THR A 140 12.91 -3.28 13.40
C THR A 140 13.79 -4.06 12.43
N ALA A 141 13.24 -5.00 11.67
CA ALA A 141 13.95 -5.85 10.73
C ALA A 141 14.57 -5.06 9.58
N SER A 142 15.75 -5.50 9.14
CA SER A 142 16.40 -4.96 7.96
C SER A 142 15.58 -5.23 6.71
N ARG A 143 15.66 -4.30 5.76
CA ARG A 143 14.90 -4.29 4.51
C ARG A 143 15.81 -4.28 3.30
N VAL A 144 15.30 -4.78 2.19
CA VAL A 144 15.86 -4.59 0.86
C VAL A 144 14.87 -3.74 0.07
N LEU A 145 15.34 -2.58 -0.37
CA LEU A 145 14.63 -1.72 -1.30
C LEU A 145 15.06 -2.12 -2.72
N ILE A 146 14.10 -2.59 -3.53
CA ILE A 146 14.35 -2.99 -4.90
C ILE A 146 13.63 -1.99 -5.81
N TYR A 147 14.34 -1.37 -6.73
CA TYR A 147 13.76 -0.35 -7.59
C TYR A 147 14.41 -0.34 -8.97
N GLY A 148 13.68 0.18 -9.95
CA GLY A 148 14.19 0.37 -11.29
C GLY A 148 13.37 -0.34 -12.35
N ALA A 149 14.01 -0.72 -13.45
CA ALA A 149 13.39 -1.44 -14.56
C ALA A 149 14.40 -2.44 -15.13
N SER A 150 13.94 -3.63 -15.54
CA SER A 150 14.79 -4.64 -16.19
C SER A 150 15.48 -4.04 -17.44
N PRO A 151 16.79 -4.27 -17.64
CA PRO A 151 17.71 -5.11 -16.86
C PRO A 151 18.37 -4.40 -15.65
N ASN A 152 18.15 -3.09 -15.48
CA ASN A 152 18.84 -2.24 -14.52
C ASN A 152 18.11 -2.15 -13.15
N ILE A 153 17.78 -3.28 -12.56
CA ILE A 153 17.19 -3.34 -11.22
C ILE A 153 18.28 -3.04 -10.18
N GLN A 154 17.98 -2.13 -9.26
CA GLN A 154 18.86 -1.71 -8.17
C GLN A 154 18.36 -2.28 -6.84
N PHE A 155 19.29 -2.53 -5.91
CA PHE A 155 19.03 -3.06 -4.58
C PHE A 155 19.74 -2.19 -3.55
N ASN A 156 19.00 -1.65 -2.59
CA ASN A 156 19.56 -0.92 -1.45
C ASN A 156 19.17 -1.61 -0.14
N ASN A 157 20.16 -2.01 0.64
CA ASN A 157 19.93 -2.56 1.98
C ASN A 157 19.67 -1.44 2.97
N MET A 158 18.71 -1.66 3.86
CA MET A 158 18.31 -0.73 4.90
C MET A 158 18.31 -1.47 6.23
N SER A 159 18.87 -0.88 7.28
CA SER A 159 18.96 -1.53 8.59
C SER A 159 17.60 -1.72 9.27
N SER A 160 16.64 -0.83 8.99
CA SER A 160 15.27 -0.87 9.52
C SER A 160 14.35 -0.02 8.66
N LEU A 161 13.05 -0.03 8.98
CA LEU A 161 12.08 0.86 8.36
C LEU A 161 12.43 2.34 8.68
N PRO A 162 12.50 3.24 7.68
CA PRO A 162 12.81 4.64 7.93
C PRO A 162 11.82 5.28 8.87
N LYS A 163 12.34 5.90 9.94
CA LYS A 163 11.56 6.77 10.80
C LYS A 163 11.48 8.16 10.18
N TYR A 164 10.30 8.75 10.24
CA TYR A 164 10.04 10.12 9.80
C TYR A 164 9.08 10.81 10.77
N LYS A 165 9.15 12.14 10.83
CA LYS A 165 8.17 12.95 11.54
C LYS A 165 6.88 12.98 10.74
N ASP A 166 5.80 12.50 11.34
CA ASP A 166 4.52 12.43 10.66
C ASP A 166 3.83 13.82 10.56
N LEU A 167 2.87 13.92 9.65
CA LEU A 167 1.94 15.03 9.56
C LEU A 167 1.18 15.14 10.88
N LYS A 168 0.89 16.38 11.30
CA LYS A 168 -0.01 16.59 12.42
C LYS A 168 -1.39 16.00 12.04
N PRO A 169 -2.08 15.31 12.97
CA PRO A 169 -3.43 14.86 12.73
C PRO A 169 -4.28 16.06 12.28
N VAL A 170 -5.00 15.90 11.18
CA VAL A 170 -6.00 16.89 10.79
C VAL A 170 -7.14 16.77 11.81
N PRO A 171 -7.50 17.82 12.55
CA PRO A 171 -8.62 17.77 13.47
C PRO A 171 -9.89 17.44 12.69
N CYS A 172 -10.65 16.44 13.13
CA CYS A 172 -11.98 16.19 12.60
C CYS A 172 -12.88 17.37 12.99
N THR A 173 -13.05 18.35 12.11
CA THR A 173 -14.10 19.35 12.24
C THR A 173 -15.40 18.70 11.80
N LYS A 174 -16.32 18.47 12.74
CA LYS A 174 -17.71 18.17 12.38
C LYS A 174 -18.22 19.36 11.59
N ASP A 175 -18.52 19.17 10.30
CA ASP A 175 -19.27 20.17 9.55
C ASP A 175 -20.62 20.37 10.26
N GLN A 176 -20.78 21.52 10.90
CA GLN A 176 -22.03 21.91 11.56
C GLN A 176 -23.14 22.27 10.55
N ASN A 177 -22.86 22.14 9.25
CA ASN A 177 -23.77 22.46 8.14
C ASN A 177 -24.07 21.24 7.26
N VAL A 178 -24.25 20.06 7.84
CA VAL A 178 -25.06 19.02 7.16
C VAL A 178 -26.51 19.37 7.45
N ASP A 179 -27.06 20.29 6.66
CA ASP A 179 -28.46 20.64 6.69
C ASP A 179 -29.28 19.36 6.44
N GLN A 180 -30.08 18.97 7.45
CA GLN A 180 -30.92 17.79 7.45
C GLN A 180 -32.14 18.02 6.56
N THR A 181 -31.94 18.25 5.27
CA THR A 181 -33.03 18.43 4.32
C THR A 181 -32.65 17.94 2.94
N THR A 182 -32.41 16.64 2.81
CA THR A 182 -32.66 15.94 1.54
C THR A 182 -33.11 14.51 1.85
N THR A 183 -34.42 14.34 1.98
CA THR A 183 -35.06 13.03 1.79
C THR A 183 -34.71 12.55 0.38
N MET A 184 -33.98 11.44 0.29
CA MET A 184 -33.72 10.80 -0.99
C MET A 184 -35.04 10.32 -1.62
N PRO A 185 -35.33 10.62 -2.89
CA PRO A 185 -36.44 10.00 -3.58
C PRO A 185 -36.13 8.52 -3.84
N VAL A 186 -37.08 7.65 -3.52
CA VAL A 186 -37.10 6.24 -3.92
C VAL A 186 -36.99 6.13 -5.45
N PRO A 187 -36.07 5.33 -6.03
CA PRO A 187 -35.98 5.21 -7.47
C PRO A 187 -37.17 4.41 -8.00
N THR A 188 -38.04 5.07 -8.78
CA THR A 188 -39.03 4.42 -9.62
C THR A 188 -38.40 4.14 -10.99
N THR A 189 -38.46 2.89 -11.41
CA THR A 189 -37.99 2.38 -12.70
C THR A 189 -38.86 2.90 -13.84
N SER A 190 -38.29 3.62 -14.80
CA SER A 190 -38.78 3.66 -16.20
C SER A 190 -37.74 4.20 -17.19
N SER A 191 -37.31 3.31 -18.08
CA SER A 191 -36.92 3.49 -19.50
C SER A 191 -36.48 4.85 -20.08
N GLN A 192 -35.26 4.81 -20.65
CA GLN A 192 -34.78 5.38 -21.93
C GLN A 192 -35.05 6.86 -22.29
N SER A 193 -33.95 7.62 -22.46
CA SER A 193 -33.73 8.37 -23.72
C SER A 193 -32.26 8.79 -23.89
N THR A 194 -31.75 8.53 -25.09
CA THR A 194 -30.48 8.92 -25.70
C THR A 194 -30.07 10.38 -25.50
N THR A 195 -28.80 10.61 -25.19
CA THR A 195 -28.07 11.80 -25.65
C THR A 195 -26.59 11.50 -25.80
N THR A 196 -26.13 11.61 -27.05
CA THR A 196 -24.73 11.54 -27.47
C THR A 196 -23.94 12.71 -26.89
N ASN A 197 -22.88 12.41 -26.13
CA ASN A 197 -21.82 13.38 -25.87
C ASN A 197 -20.48 12.85 -26.40
N LYS A 198 -19.97 13.57 -27.39
CA LYS A 198 -18.68 13.38 -28.06
C LYS A 198 -17.55 13.29 -27.02
N ALA A 199 -16.72 12.25 -27.14
CA ALA A 199 -15.43 12.19 -26.48
C ALA A 199 -14.50 13.26 -27.08
N ILE A 200 -14.07 14.21 -26.26
CA ILE A 200 -12.99 15.14 -26.61
C ILE A 200 -11.68 14.37 -26.39
N SER A 201 -10.99 14.00 -27.49
CA SER A 201 -9.66 13.42 -27.41
C SER A 201 -8.63 14.52 -27.11
N TYR A 202 -8.01 14.48 -25.94
CA TYR A 202 -6.78 15.24 -25.69
C TYR A 202 -5.60 14.44 -26.23
N THR A 203 -5.16 14.74 -27.45
CA THR A 203 -3.86 14.29 -27.97
C THR A 203 -2.78 15.23 -27.45
N SER A 204 -2.07 14.80 -26.40
CA SER A 204 -0.84 15.41 -25.94
C SER A 204 0.27 14.38 -26.02
N PRO A 205 1.44 14.66 -26.64
CA PRO A 205 2.57 13.75 -26.66
C PRO A 205 3.35 13.83 -25.33
N ILE A 206 2.66 13.81 -24.20
CA ILE A 206 3.33 13.59 -22.91
C ILE A 206 3.58 12.09 -22.81
N ARG A 207 4.85 11.68 -22.89
CA ARG A 207 5.27 10.33 -22.50
C ARG A 207 5.02 10.17 -21.00
N GLN A 208 3.83 9.69 -20.65
CA GLN A 208 3.45 9.34 -19.28
C GLN A 208 4.14 8.02 -18.89
N GLY A 209 4.62 7.96 -17.65
CA GLY A 209 5.13 6.75 -17.03
C GLY A 209 4.13 6.22 -16.00
N ILE A 210 4.07 4.90 -15.86
CA ILE A 210 3.42 4.22 -14.74
C ILE A 210 4.53 3.82 -13.77
N LEU A 211 4.42 4.23 -12.51
CA LEU A 211 5.28 3.77 -11.43
C LEU A 211 4.45 2.95 -10.47
N VAL A 212 4.80 1.68 -10.31
CA VAL A 212 4.11 0.78 -9.38
C VAL A 212 4.96 0.64 -8.12
N PHE A 213 4.45 1.12 -6.99
CA PHE A 213 5.00 0.75 -5.69
C PHE A 213 4.41 -0.59 -5.30
N VAL A 214 5.25 -1.62 -5.34
CA VAL A 214 4.84 -3.00 -5.10
C VAL A 214 5.46 -3.47 -3.79
N ASN A 215 4.77 -3.39 -2.66
CA ASN A 215 5.26 -4.15 -1.50
C ASN A 215 4.80 -5.61 -1.63
N LEU A 216 5.45 -6.36 -2.53
CA LEU A 216 5.35 -7.81 -2.56
C LEU A 216 6.29 -8.35 -1.50
N ILE A 217 5.72 -8.88 -0.42
CA ILE A 217 6.39 -9.35 0.80
C ILE A 217 6.82 -8.20 1.70
N SER A 218 5.91 -7.73 2.57
CA SER A 218 6.17 -7.50 4.01
C SER A 218 4.97 -6.87 4.70
N ILE A 219 3.83 -7.57 4.76
CA ILE A 219 2.88 -7.40 5.85
C ILE A 219 2.21 -8.77 6.10
N VAL A 220 2.74 -9.57 7.04
CA VAL A 220 1.85 -10.36 7.91
C VAL A 220 1.39 -9.37 8.99
N MET A 221 0.38 -8.55 8.67
CA MET A 221 -0.41 -7.87 9.70
C MET A 221 -1.55 -8.82 9.98
N THR A 222 -1.36 -9.62 11.01
CA THR A 222 -2.47 -10.03 11.84
C THR A 222 -2.90 -8.78 12.60
N VAL A 223 -4.06 -8.23 12.24
CA VAL A 223 -4.73 -7.25 13.11
C VAL A 223 -5.29 -8.02 14.30
N ILE A 224 -4.88 -7.60 15.50
CA ILE A 224 -5.29 -8.13 16.80
C ILE A 224 -6.66 -7.56 17.18
N PHE A 225 -7.43 -8.43 17.84
CA PHE A 225 -8.66 -8.14 18.56
C PHE A 225 -8.55 -6.94 19.52
N ILE A 226 -9.48 -6.00 19.40
CA ILE A 226 -10.20 -5.45 20.56
C ILE A 226 -11.67 -5.73 20.32
#